data_AF-A0A0J6WDP5-F1
#
_entry.id   AF-A0A0J6WDP5-F1
#
_cell.length_a   1.000
_cell.length_b   1.000
_cell.length_c   1.000
_cell.angle_alpha   90.00
_cell.angle_beta   90.00
_cell.angle_gamma   90.00
#
_symmetry.space_group_name_H-M   'P 1'
#
loop_
_entity.id
_entity.type
_entity.pdbx_description
1 polymer ?
#
loop_
_entity_poly.entity_id
_entity_poly.type
_entity_poly.pdbx_seq_one_letter_code
_entity_poly.pdbx_strand_id
1 'polypeptide(L)'
;MARRAGVGKSTVYRRWGTVSALVTDLLADMAETSLPRPDTGSLAEDFRSIANLIQRTLADRRQGPLLAAIIAAATCSPDTARALATFYSVRLKEFAGTVTDGIARGEAPPGTDPSDAIRYLSAPLYYRLLTGNGAPDDRDANRAARAALAAIAAGVFTG
;
A
#
# COMPACT_ATOMS: atom_id res chain seq x y z
N MET A 1 33.33 -15.11 17.20
CA MET A 1 32.29 -14.29 16.54
C MET A 1 31.56 -15.11 15.46
N ALA A 2 30.75 -16.13 15.80
CA ALA A 2 29.91 -16.84 14.83
C ALA A 2 28.90 -17.78 15.54
N ARG A 3 27.83 -17.24 16.16
CA ARG A 3 26.76 -18.10 16.71
C ARG A 3 25.41 -17.41 16.93
N ARG A 4 24.94 -16.59 15.99
CA ARG A 4 23.55 -16.08 16.00
C ARG A 4 22.79 -16.17 14.67
N ALA A 5 23.43 -16.61 13.58
CA ALA A 5 22.79 -16.70 12.27
C ALA A 5 22.04 -18.05 12.00
N GLY A 6 22.19 -19.06 12.88
CA GLY A 6 21.71 -20.42 12.63
C GLY A 6 20.28 -20.75 13.10
N VAL A 7 19.67 -19.91 13.95
CA VAL A 7 18.35 -20.20 14.57
C VAL A 7 17.20 -19.53 13.80
N GLY A 8 17.47 -18.46 13.05
CA GLY A 8 16.46 -17.73 12.28
C GLY A 8 16.00 -18.46 11.00
N LYS A 9 16.94 -19.00 10.21
CA LYS A 9 16.61 -19.73 8.97
C LYS A 9 15.77 -20.98 9.26
N SER A 10 16.16 -21.81 10.22
CA SER A 10 15.45 -23.06 10.52
C SER A 10 14.02 -22.85 11.05
N THR A 11 13.74 -21.71 11.69
CA THR A 11 12.40 -21.42 12.23
C THR A 11 11.45 -20.84 11.17
N VAL A 12 11.97 -20.03 10.25
CA VAL A 12 11.20 -19.51 9.09
C VAL A 12 10.84 -20.62 8.11
N TYR A 13 11.79 -21.51 7.79
CA TYR A 13 11.50 -22.65 6.90
C TYR A 13 10.55 -23.68 7.54
N ARG A 14 10.55 -23.83 8.88
CA ARG A 14 9.71 -24.85 9.55
C ARG A 14 8.22 -24.51 9.58
N ARG A 15 7.83 -23.24 9.71
CA ARG A 15 6.42 -22.83 9.77
C ARG A 15 5.82 -22.52 8.40
N TRP A 16 6.61 -21.99 7.46
CA TRP A 16 6.10 -21.54 6.16
C TRP A 16 6.65 -22.32 4.96
N GLY A 17 7.73 -23.10 5.09
CA GLY A 17 8.28 -23.92 4.02
C GLY A 17 8.99 -23.15 2.90
N THR A 18 8.50 -21.97 2.50
CA THR A 18 9.09 -21.10 1.47
C THR A 18 8.99 -19.62 1.86
N VAL A 19 9.86 -18.78 1.28
CA VAL A 19 9.77 -17.31 1.41
C VAL A 19 8.45 -16.80 0.85
N SER A 20 7.94 -17.42 -0.22
CA SER A 20 6.64 -17.10 -0.81
C SER A 20 5.49 -17.29 0.18
N ALA A 21 5.46 -18.42 0.89
CA ALA A 21 4.42 -18.69 1.90
C ALA A 21 4.50 -17.77 3.12
N LEU A 22 5.72 -17.39 3.55
CA LEU A 22 5.89 -16.36 4.58
C LEU A 22 5.34 -15.00 4.11
N VAL A 23 5.67 -14.62 2.87
CA VAL A 23 5.20 -13.38 2.27
C VAL A 23 3.68 -13.39 2.14
N THR A 24 3.06 -14.49 1.71
CA THR A 24 1.60 -14.64 1.64
C THR A 24 0.93 -14.48 3.00
N ASP A 25 1.43 -15.16 4.04
CA ASP A 25 0.86 -15.09 5.41
C ASP A 25 0.97 -13.67 5.99
N LEU A 26 2.11 -13.01 5.77
CA LEU A 26 2.31 -11.63 6.20
C LEU A 26 1.39 -10.66 5.45
N LEU A 27 1.26 -10.84 4.13
CA LEU A 27 0.40 -9.98 3.32
C LEU A 27 -1.08 -10.18 3.68
N ALA A 28 -1.49 -11.39 4.10
CA ALA A 28 -2.83 -11.65 4.62
C ALA A 28 -3.10 -10.88 5.93
N ASP A 29 -2.19 -10.96 6.90
CA ASP A 29 -2.27 -10.22 8.18
C ASP A 29 -2.30 -8.69 7.96
N MET A 30 -1.52 -8.19 6.99
CA MET A 30 -1.52 -6.78 6.61
C MET A 30 -2.81 -6.34 5.88
N ALA A 31 -3.46 -7.25 5.16
CA ALA A 31 -4.74 -6.95 4.51
C ALA A 31 -5.86 -6.85 5.54
N GLU A 32 -5.89 -7.74 6.55
CA GLU A 32 -6.87 -7.70 7.64
C GLU A 32 -6.77 -6.41 8.47
N THR A 33 -5.54 -5.94 8.76
CA THR A 33 -5.33 -4.69 9.49
C THR A 33 -5.58 -3.42 8.68
N SER A 34 -5.74 -3.54 7.35
CA SER A 34 -6.06 -2.42 6.45
C SER A 34 -7.57 -2.22 6.25
N LEU A 35 -8.41 -3.05 6.88
CA LEU A 35 -9.86 -3.08 6.75
C LEU A 35 -10.56 -2.50 8.00
N PRO A 36 -11.74 -1.87 7.84
CA PRO A 36 -12.39 -1.51 6.57
C PRO A 36 -11.79 -0.24 5.94
N ARG A 37 -12.09 0.02 4.66
CA ARG A 37 -11.83 1.33 4.04
C ARG A 37 -12.48 2.46 4.86
N PRO A 38 -11.94 3.69 4.79
CA PRO A 38 -12.66 4.88 5.24
C PRO A 38 -13.98 5.06 4.48
N ASP A 39 -14.98 5.56 5.19
CA ASP A 39 -16.29 5.93 4.65
C ASP A 39 -16.82 7.16 5.40
N THR A 40 -16.14 8.27 5.22
CA THR A 40 -16.42 9.52 5.94
C THR A 40 -17.55 10.35 5.32
N GLY A 41 -18.02 9.94 4.13
CA GLY A 41 -18.94 10.73 3.31
C GLY A 41 -18.25 11.85 2.52
N SER A 42 -16.91 11.91 2.52
CA SER A 42 -16.12 12.85 1.71
C SER A 42 -14.90 12.18 1.11
N LEU A 43 -14.79 12.20 -0.22
CA LEU A 43 -13.66 11.64 -0.96
C LEU A 43 -12.33 12.27 -0.50
N ALA A 44 -12.35 13.56 -0.18
CA ALA A 44 -11.17 14.27 0.29
C ALA A 44 -10.70 13.75 1.66
N GLU A 45 -11.62 13.52 2.59
CA GLU A 45 -11.30 13.00 3.92
C GLU A 45 -10.91 11.52 3.88
N ASP A 46 -11.55 10.74 3.00
CA ASP A 46 -11.20 9.34 2.75
C ASP A 46 -9.77 9.22 2.19
N PHE A 47 -9.42 10.03 1.18
CA PHE A 47 -8.06 10.05 0.60
C PHE A 47 -7.00 10.46 1.62
N ARG A 48 -7.31 11.46 2.46
CA ARG A 48 -6.43 11.85 3.57
C ARG A 48 -6.25 10.71 4.56
N SER A 49 -7.33 9.99 4.89
CA SER A 49 -7.28 8.86 5.83
C SER A 49 -6.45 7.69 5.28
N ILE A 50 -6.62 7.37 3.99
CA ILE A 50 -5.83 6.34 3.30
C ILE A 50 -4.35 6.74 3.23
N ALA A 51 -4.03 7.98 2.85
CA ALA A 51 -2.66 8.46 2.78
C ALA A 51 -1.96 8.39 4.14
N ASN A 52 -2.64 8.81 5.20
CA ASN A 52 -2.11 8.74 6.56
C ASN A 52 -1.94 7.30 7.04
N LEU A 53 -2.86 6.39 6.68
CA LEU A 53 -2.70 4.97 6.98
C LEU A 53 -1.45 4.40 6.30
N ILE A 54 -1.28 4.65 4.99
CA ILE A 54 -0.08 4.22 4.25
C ILE A 54 1.17 4.81 4.90
N GLN A 55 1.19 6.12 5.16
CA GLN A 55 2.33 6.79 5.76
C GLN A 55 2.72 6.16 7.11
N ARG A 56 1.76 5.91 8.01
CA ARG A 56 2.05 5.29 9.31
C ARG A 56 2.60 3.88 9.16
N THR A 57 2.06 3.09 8.24
CA THR A 57 2.57 1.75 7.92
C THR A 57 4.00 1.81 7.40
N LEU A 58 4.31 2.74 6.50
CA LEU A 58 5.66 2.87 5.93
C LEU A 58 6.67 3.49 6.91
N ALA A 59 6.21 4.31 7.86
CA ALA A 59 7.02 4.91 8.89
C ALA A 59 7.20 4.03 10.14
N ASP A 60 6.40 2.98 10.30
CA ASP A 60 6.55 2.04 11.40
C ASP A 60 7.90 1.32 11.33
N ARG A 61 8.55 1.19 12.50
CA ARG A 61 9.91 0.65 12.62
C ARG A 61 10.02 -0.82 12.23
N ARG A 62 8.91 -1.57 12.22
CA ARG A 62 8.87 -2.97 11.83
C ARG A 62 8.29 -3.13 10.42
N GLN A 63 7.15 -2.51 10.13
CA GLN A 63 6.43 -2.69 8.88
C GLN A 63 7.13 -2.03 7.68
N GLY A 64 7.68 -0.83 7.84
CA GLY A 64 8.38 -0.12 6.76
C GLY A 64 9.55 -0.91 6.17
N PRO A 65 10.55 -1.31 6.99
CA PRO A 65 11.67 -2.14 6.52
C PRO A 65 11.23 -3.49 5.95
N LEU A 66 10.18 -4.10 6.51
CA LEU A 66 9.65 -5.37 6.05
C LEU A 66 9.04 -5.25 4.65
N LEU A 67 8.19 -4.24 4.42
CA LEU A 67 7.63 -3.96 3.10
C LEU A 67 8.72 -3.66 2.06
N ALA A 68 9.73 -2.86 2.43
CA ALA A 68 10.86 -2.58 1.54
C ALA A 68 11.62 -3.86 1.17
N ALA A 69 11.86 -4.75 2.13
CA ALA A 69 12.51 -6.04 1.89
C ALA A 69 11.68 -6.96 0.98
N ILE A 70 10.35 -6.99 1.15
CA ILE A 70 9.44 -7.78 0.29
C ILE A 70 9.43 -7.23 -1.13
N ILE A 71 9.38 -5.91 -1.30
CA ILE A 71 9.43 -5.26 -2.62
C ILE A 71 10.75 -5.57 -3.31
N ALA A 72 11.88 -5.51 -2.58
CA ALA A 72 13.17 -5.91 -3.12
C ALA A 72 13.19 -7.40 -3.51
N ALA A 73 12.69 -8.30 -2.67
CA ALA A 73 12.61 -9.73 -2.97
C ALA A 73 11.75 -10.04 -4.22
N ALA A 74 10.65 -9.30 -4.41
CA ALA A 74 9.79 -9.41 -5.58
C ALA A 74 10.54 -9.10 -6.89
N THR A 75 11.53 -8.21 -6.89
CA THR A 75 12.36 -7.94 -8.08
C THR A 75 13.26 -9.10 -8.49
N CYS A 76 13.50 -10.07 -7.60
CA CYS A 76 14.36 -11.21 -7.85
C CYS A 76 13.60 -12.54 -7.97
N SER A 77 12.29 -12.57 -7.69
CA SER A 77 11.49 -13.79 -7.61
C SER A 77 10.10 -13.58 -8.21
N PRO A 78 9.77 -14.22 -9.36
CA PRO A 78 8.45 -14.14 -9.96
C PRO A 78 7.32 -14.58 -9.03
N ASP A 79 7.56 -15.59 -8.19
CA ASP A 79 6.56 -16.08 -7.24
C ASP A 79 6.25 -15.02 -6.16
N THR A 80 7.29 -14.37 -5.65
CA THR A 80 7.16 -13.28 -4.68
C THR A 80 6.49 -12.06 -5.31
N ALA A 81 6.81 -11.75 -6.57
CA ALA A 81 6.15 -10.68 -7.32
C ALA A 81 4.64 -10.94 -7.50
N ARG A 82 4.25 -12.18 -7.82
CA ARG A 82 2.83 -12.56 -7.92
C ARG A 82 2.11 -12.43 -6.57
N ALA A 83 2.71 -12.92 -5.48
CA ALA A 83 2.13 -12.77 -4.15
C ALA A 83 1.95 -11.29 -3.76
N LEU A 84 2.96 -10.46 -4.02
CA LEU A 84 2.90 -9.02 -3.77
C LEU A 84 1.83 -8.33 -4.62
N ALA A 85 1.69 -8.71 -5.89
CA ALA A 85 0.65 -8.19 -6.77
C ALA A 85 -0.76 -8.55 -6.28
N THR A 86 -0.96 -9.79 -5.81
CA THR A 86 -2.23 -10.23 -5.21
C THR A 86 -2.57 -9.44 -3.95
N PHE A 87 -1.59 -9.15 -3.09
CA PHE A 87 -1.82 -8.31 -1.92
C PHE A 87 -2.29 -6.90 -2.29
N TYR A 88 -1.56 -6.24 -3.19
CA TYR A 88 -1.94 -4.89 -3.59
C TYR A 88 -3.25 -4.87 -4.37
N SER A 89 -3.61 -5.92 -5.13
CA SER A 89 -4.90 -5.96 -5.81
C SER A 89 -6.07 -6.00 -4.82
N VAL A 90 -5.97 -6.78 -3.74
CA VAL A 90 -6.99 -6.81 -2.66
C VAL A 90 -7.08 -5.44 -1.99
N ARG A 91 -5.93 -4.86 -1.59
CA ARG A 91 -5.86 -3.57 -0.90
C ARG A 91 -6.37 -2.41 -1.76
N LEU A 92 -6.01 -2.39 -3.05
CA LEU A 92 -6.49 -1.38 -4.00
C LEU A 92 -8.00 -1.52 -4.23
N LYS A 93 -8.50 -2.75 -4.38
CA LYS A 93 -9.94 -3.01 -4.57
C LYS A 93 -10.77 -2.52 -3.39
N GLU A 94 -10.27 -2.69 -2.17
CA GLU A 94 -10.94 -2.18 -0.97
C GLU A 94 -11.00 -0.65 -0.99
N PHE A 95 -9.87 0.04 -1.13
CA PHE A 95 -9.84 1.50 -1.12
C PHE A 95 -10.52 2.15 -2.33
N ALA A 96 -10.56 1.46 -3.47
CA ALA A 96 -11.28 1.89 -4.67
C ALA A 96 -12.76 2.19 -4.40
N GLY A 97 -13.37 1.53 -3.41
CA GLY A 97 -14.75 1.83 -2.98
C GLY A 97 -14.96 3.30 -2.62
N THR A 98 -13.97 3.97 -2.04
CA THR A 98 -14.06 5.40 -1.69
C THR A 98 -14.24 6.30 -2.91
N VAL A 99 -13.58 5.98 -4.02
CA VAL A 99 -13.71 6.71 -5.29
C VAL A 99 -15.05 6.43 -5.92
N THR A 100 -15.50 5.16 -5.92
CA THR A 100 -16.83 4.78 -6.41
C THR A 100 -17.93 5.57 -5.70
N ASP A 101 -17.86 5.68 -4.37
CA ASP A 101 -18.84 6.46 -3.60
C ASP A 101 -18.71 7.95 -3.88
N GLY A 102 -17.48 8.47 -4.03
CA GLY A 102 -17.23 9.85 -4.45
C GLY A 102 -17.86 10.18 -5.80
N ILE A 103 -17.78 9.28 -6.79
CA ILE A 103 -18.46 9.42 -8.08
C ILE A 103 -19.99 9.46 -7.88
N ALA A 104 -20.54 8.56 -7.07
CA ALA A 104 -21.98 8.52 -6.79
C ALA A 104 -22.48 9.81 -6.11
N ARG A 105 -21.63 10.48 -5.33
CA ARG A 105 -21.90 11.80 -4.71
C ARG A 105 -21.60 13.00 -5.63
N GLY A 106 -21.01 12.77 -6.80
CA GLY A 106 -20.61 13.85 -7.73
C GLY A 106 -19.31 14.58 -7.33
N GLU A 107 -18.51 13.99 -6.44
CA GLU A 107 -17.22 14.54 -5.98
C GLU A 107 -16.05 14.20 -6.93
N ALA A 108 -16.25 13.24 -7.84
CA ALA A 108 -15.30 12.85 -8.87
C ALA A 108 -16.01 12.73 -10.23
N PRO A 109 -15.33 13.02 -11.36
CA PRO A 109 -15.91 12.85 -12.68
C PRO A 109 -16.38 11.40 -12.93
N PRO A 110 -17.54 11.20 -13.59
CA PRO A 110 -17.94 9.89 -14.08
C PRO A 110 -16.84 9.27 -14.96
N GLY A 111 -16.59 7.96 -14.81
CA GLY A 111 -15.54 7.25 -15.55
C GLY A 111 -14.14 7.36 -14.93
N THR A 112 -13.97 8.02 -13.78
CA THR A 112 -12.71 7.98 -13.02
C THR A 112 -12.37 6.53 -12.64
N ASP A 113 -11.20 6.01 -13.06
CA ASP A 113 -10.69 4.70 -12.63
C ASP A 113 -10.35 4.73 -11.12
N PRO A 114 -11.12 4.01 -10.28
CA PRO A 114 -10.90 4.00 -8.84
C PRO A 114 -9.54 3.44 -8.41
N SER A 115 -9.06 2.42 -9.11
CA SER A 115 -7.83 1.72 -8.74
C SER A 115 -6.61 2.57 -9.07
N ASP A 116 -6.62 3.25 -10.21
CA ASP A 116 -5.53 4.15 -10.59
C ASP A 116 -5.44 5.37 -9.68
N ALA A 117 -6.57 5.95 -9.28
CA ALA A 117 -6.58 7.05 -8.32
C ALA A 117 -5.90 6.67 -6.98
N ILE A 118 -6.20 5.48 -6.43
CA ILE A 118 -5.56 4.97 -5.20
C ILE A 118 -4.09 4.59 -5.44
N ARG A 119 -3.75 4.06 -6.62
CA ARG A 119 -2.36 3.75 -6.98
C ARG A 119 -1.51 5.01 -7.00
N TYR A 120 -1.98 6.09 -7.61
CA TYR A 120 -1.30 7.39 -7.65
C TYR A 120 -1.20 8.04 -6.27
N LEU A 121 -2.23 7.91 -5.42
CA LEU A 121 -2.19 8.31 -4.02
C LEU A 121 -1.04 7.62 -3.27
N SER A 122 -0.82 6.32 -3.52
CA SER A 122 0.15 5.52 -2.79
C SER A 122 1.60 5.72 -3.31
N ALA A 123 1.76 5.87 -4.61
CA ALA A 123 3.05 5.88 -5.31
C ALA A 123 4.12 6.82 -4.71
N PRO A 124 3.87 8.11 -4.43
CA PRO A 124 4.91 9.01 -3.92
C PRO A 124 5.43 8.60 -2.54
N LEU A 125 4.60 7.96 -1.71
CA LEU A 125 5.00 7.48 -0.37
C LEU A 125 5.95 6.29 -0.46
N TYR A 126 5.66 5.34 -1.36
CA TYR A 126 6.54 4.21 -1.64
C TYR A 126 7.83 4.65 -2.34
N TYR A 127 7.75 5.59 -3.30
CA TYR A 127 8.92 6.12 -3.98
C TYR A 127 9.91 6.70 -2.97
N ARG A 128 9.43 7.53 -2.03
CA ARG A 128 10.27 8.10 -0.99
C ARG A 128 10.99 7.04 -0.14
N LEU A 129 10.24 6.04 0.35
CA LEU A 129 10.77 4.95 1.16
C LEU A 129 11.86 4.17 0.43
N LEU A 130 11.61 3.80 -0.83
CA LEU A 130 12.46 2.89 -1.59
C LEU A 130 13.69 3.56 -2.22
N THR A 131 13.70 4.89 -2.35
CA THR A 131 14.81 5.65 -2.95
C THR A 131 15.80 6.21 -1.94
N GLY A 132 15.70 5.82 -0.66
CA GLY A 132 16.63 6.25 0.38
C GLY A 132 16.35 7.64 0.96
N ASN A 133 15.18 8.23 0.65
CA ASN A 133 14.76 9.53 1.20
C ASN A 133 14.15 9.42 2.62
N GLY A 134 14.33 8.27 3.29
CA GLY A 134 13.75 7.95 4.58
C GLY A 134 12.27 7.59 4.51
N ALA A 135 11.69 7.28 5.67
CA ALA A 135 10.26 7.06 5.79
C ALA A 135 9.47 8.35 5.44
N PRO A 136 8.25 8.22 4.88
CA PRO A 136 7.38 9.37 4.66
C PRO A 136 6.89 9.99 5.97
N ASP A 137 6.79 11.32 5.99
CA ASP A 137 6.19 12.09 7.09
C ASP A 137 4.74 12.52 6.77
N ASP A 138 4.07 13.18 7.73
CA ASP A 138 2.69 13.65 7.57
C ASP A 138 2.52 14.64 6.39
N ARG A 139 3.57 15.39 6.04
CA ARG A 139 3.52 16.33 4.90
C ARG A 139 3.55 15.57 3.59
N ASP A 140 4.31 14.48 3.50
CA ASP A 140 4.30 13.60 2.34
C ASP A 140 2.90 13.00 2.12
N ALA A 141 2.25 12.51 3.19
CA ALA A 141 0.88 11.98 3.13
C ALA A 141 -0.13 13.03 2.64
N ASN A 142 -0.09 14.23 3.23
CA ASN A 142 -0.99 15.33 2.84
C ASN A 142 -0.78 15.75 1.37
N ARG A 143 0.47 15.82 0.91
CA ARG A 143 0.79 16.15 -0.49
C ARG A 143 0.29 15.07 -1.44
N ALA A 144 0.48 13.80 -1.10
CA ALA A 144 0.01 12.68 -1.90
C ALA A 144 -1.53 12.71 -2.06
N ALA A 145 -2.26 12.92 -0.95
CA ALA A 145 -3.72 13.05 -0.97
C ALA A 145 -4.17 14.23 -1.85
N ARG A 146 -3.60 15.41 -1.64
CA ARG A 146 -3.96 16.61 -2.42
C ARG A 146 -3.64 16.48 -3.90
N ALA A 147 -2.49 15.87 -4.24
CA ALA A 147 -2.10 15.65 -5.63
C ALA A 147 -3.05 14.68 -6.34
N ALA A 148 -3.40 13.56 -5.69
CA ALA A 148 -4.33 12.59 -6.26
C ALA A 148 -5.74 13.19 -6.43
N LEU A 149 -6.24 13.94 -5.43
CA LEU A 149 -7.53 14.63 -5.52
C LEU A 149 -7.56 15.69 -6.62
N ALA A 150 -6.48 16.46 -6.79
CA ALA A 150 -6.36 17.42 -7.89
C ALA A 150 -6.37 16.72 -9.27
N ALA A 151 -5.69 15.57 -9.39
CA ALA A 151 -5.71 14.77 -10.61
C ALA A 151 -7.10 14.18 -10.91
N ILE A 152 -7.83 13.71 -9.89
CA ILE A 152 -9.23 13.27 -10.03
C ILE A 152 -10.10 14.43 -10.53
N ALA A 153 -10.02 15.59 -9.90
CA ALA A 153 -10.82 16.77 -10.28
C ALA A 153 -10.53 17.23 -11.72
N ALA A 154 -9.29 17.06 -12.18
CA ALA A 154 -8.88 17.37 -13.54
C ALA A 154 -9.22 16.28 -14.58
N GLY A 155 -9.83 15.16 -14.18
CA GLY A 155 -10.17 14.06 -15.08
C GLY A 155 -8.97 13.25 -15.56
N VAL A 156 -7.84 13.27 -14.84
CA VAL A 156 -6.62 12.55 -15.27
C VAL A 156 -6.84 11.04 -15.36
N PHE A 157 -7.75 10.51 -14.55
CA PHE A 157 -8.03 9.07 -14.47
C PHE A 157 -9.32 8.68 -15.20
N THR A 158 -9.91 9.55 -16.02
CA THR A 158 -11.10 9.19 -16.81
C THR A 158 -10.68 8.54 -18.13
N GLY A 159 -11.24 7.38 -18.45
CA GLY A 159 -10.98 6.63 -19.68
C GLY A 159 -12.22 5.91 -20.21
#